data_AF-A0A351Z241-F1
#
_entry.id   AF-A0A351Z241-F1
#
_cell.length_a   1.000
_cell.length_b   1.000
_cell.length_c   1.000
_cell.angle_alpha   90.00
_cell.angle_beta   90.00
_cell.angle_gamma   90.00
#
_symmetry.space_group_name_H-M   'P 1'
#
loop_
_entity.id
_entity.type
_entity.pdbx_description
1 polymer ?
#
loop_
_entity_poly.entity_id
_entity_poly.type
_entity_poly.pdbx_seq_one_letter_code
_entity_poly.pdbx_strand_id
1 'polypeptide(L)' 'MLAINGYYDGTNYVAQENIAIKPNQKVIITVLDDFLPVRRKKSLSEIESYMNASSKSVPDGISAVDYVRQLRED' A
#
# COMPACT_ATOMS: atom_id res chain seq x y z
N MET A 1 -5.78 23.30 20.73
CA MET A 1 -6.48 22.00 20.73
C MET A 1 -6.52 21.54 19.29
N LEU A 2 -5.98 20.36 18.97
CA LEU A 2 -5.92 19.81 17.62
C LEU A 2 -6.68 18.48 17.62
N ALA A 3 -7.58 18.29 16.67
CA ALA A 3 -8.17 16.99 16.37
C ALA A 3 -7.31 16.33 15.30
N ILE A 4 -6.96 15.06 15.52
CA ILE A 4 -6.15 14.28 14.60
C ILE A 4 -6.90 13.03 14.22
N ASN A 5 -6.77 12.64 12.95
CA ASN A 5 -7.32 11.38 12.49
C ASN A 5 -6.29 10.27 12.67
N GLY A 6 -6.77 9.10 13.04
CA GLY A 6 -5.93 7.95 13.30
C GLY A 6 -6.75 6.68 13.37
N TYR A 7 -6.06 5.55 13.45
CA TYR A 7 -6.68 4.25 13.61
C TYR A 7 -5.91 3.43 14.65
N TYR A 8 -6.59 2.47 15.26
CA TYR A 8 -5.95 1.51 16.14
C TYR A 8 -5.48 0.31 15.33
N ASP A 9 -4.18 -0.01 15.39
CA ASP A 9 -3.59 -1.13 14.63
C ASP A 9 -3.66 -2.48 15.38
N GLY A 10 -4.34 -2.51 16.55
CA GLY A 10 -4.38 -3.66 17.44
C GLY A 10 -3.38 -3.58 18.61
N THR A 11 -2.45 -2.64 18.57
CA THR A 11 -1.46 -2.39 19.65
C THR A 11 -1.37 -0.91 20.00
N ASN A 12 -1.26 -0.04 18.99
CA ASN A 12 -1.03 1.39 19.11
C ASN A 12 -2.09 2.20 18.34
N TYR A 13 -2.30 3.45 18.78
CA TYR A 13 -3.01 4.45 17.99
C TYR A 13 -2.04 5.10 17.00
N VAL A 14 -2.30 4.94 15.72
CA VAL A 14 -1.47 5.46 14.63
C VAL A 14 -2.13 6.70 14.05
N ALA A 15 -1.47 7.85 14.19
CA ALA A 15 -1.90 9.10 13.56
C ALA A 15 -1.67 9.05 12.04
N GLN A 16 -2.61 9.58 11.27
CA GLN A 16 -2.46 9.71 9.82
C GLN A 16 -1.70 10.98 9.43
N GLU A 17 -1.71 12.01 10.28
CA GLU A 17 -0.96 13.24 10.07
C GLU A 17 0.40 13.21 10.79
N ASN A 18 1.40 13.89 10.23
CA ASN A 18 2.67 14.13 10.92
C ASN A 18 2.50 15.28 11.91
N ILE A 19 2.43 14.96 13.20
CA ILE A 19 2.19 15.91 14.28
C ILE A 19 3.27 15.86 15.36
N ALA A 20 3.64 17.02 15.88
CA ALA A 20 4.58 17.14 16.98
C ALA A 20 3.84 17.01 18.33
N ILE A 21 3.90 15.83 18.93
CA ILE A 21 3.36 15.51 20.26
C ILE A 21 4.49 15.30 21.27
N LYS A 22 4.26 15.72 22.52
CA LYS A 22 5.25 15.61 23.60
C LYS A 22 4.95 14.38 24.48
N PRO A 23 5.97 13.79 25.15
CA PRO A 23 5.75 12.76 26.15
C PRO A 23 4.79 13.22 27.26
N ASN A 24 3.93 12.31 27.73
CA ASN A 24 2.97 12.55 28.81
C ASN A 24 1.95 13.69 28.54
N GLN A 25 1.68 14.00 27.27
CA GLN A 25 0.66 14.96 26.90
C GLN A 25 -0.74 14.34 27.03
N LYS A 26 -1.62 14.97 27.82
CA LYS A 26 -3.01 14.53 27.97
C LYS A 26 -3.77 14.67 26.65
N VAL A 27 -4.52 13.64 26.28
CA VAL A 27 -5.36 13.59 25.08
C VAL A 27 -6.77 13.13 25.41
N ILE A 28 -7.72 13.46 24.52
CA ILE A 28 -9.09 12.94 24.52
C ILE A 28 -9.21 12.10 23.25
N ILE A 29 -9.66 10.84 23.37
CA ILE A 29 -9.78 9.90 22.26
C ILE A 29 -11.27 9.67 21.99
N THR A 30 -11.68 9.83 20.73
CA THR A 30 -13.02 9.46 20.25
C THR A 30 -12.86 8.29 19.29
N VAL A 31 -13.64 7.22 19.48
CA VAL A 31 -13.62 6.02 18.62
C VAL A 31 -14.80 6.11 17.66
N LEU A 32 -14.55 5.85 16.37
CA LEU A 32 -15.54 5.88 15.30
C LEU A 32 -15.92 4.45 14.90
N ASP A 33 -17.14 4.26 14.40
CA ASP A 33 -17.62 3.00 13.80
C ASP A 33 -17.23 2.89 12.31
N ASP A 34 -16.26 3.69 11.86
CA ASP A 34 -15.69 3.67 10.51
C ASP A 34 -14.34 2.96 10.50
N PHE A 35 -14.23 1.92 9.68
CA PHE A 35 -13.02 1.11 9.58
C PHE A 35 -12.22 1.50 8.33
N LEU A 36 -10.90 1.60 8.50
CA LEU A 36 -10.02 1.73 7.34
C LEU A 36 -10.03 0.44 6.51
N PRO A 37 -9.99 0.54 5.17
CA PRO A 37 -9.89 -0.64 4.32
C PRO A 37 -8.59 -1.37 4.63
N VAL A 38 -8.69 -2.66 4.95
CA VAL A 38 -7.53 -3.52 5.18
C VAL A 38 -6.76 -3.65 3.87
N ARG A 39 -5.74 -2.82 3.69
CA ARG A 39 -4.74 -3.02 2.63
C ARG A 39 -3.92 -4.23 3.03
N ARG A 40 -4.33 -5.42 2.59
CA ARG A 40 -3.47 -6.60 2.65
C ARG A 40 -2.17 -6.22 1.95
N LYS A 41 -1.06 -6.19 2.68
CA LYS A 41 0.26 -6.18 2.05
C LYS A 41 0.31 -7.46 1.23
N LYS A 42 0.32 -7.33 -0.09
CA LYS A 42 0.45 -8.49 -0.97
C LYS A 42 1.70 -9.25 -0.55
N SER A 43 1.58 -10.56 -0.40
CA SER A 43 2.75 -11.36 -0.07
C SER A 43 3.76 -11.30 -1.22
N LEU A 44 5.04 -11.53 -0.93
CA LEU A 44 6.06 -11.64 -1.97
C LEU A 44 5.68 -12.70 -3.02
N SER A 45 5.06 -13.81 -2.59
CA SER A 45 4.53 -14.86 -3.47
C SER A 45 3.41 -14.38 -4.40
N GLU A 46 2.52 -13.50 -3.92
CA GLU A 46 1.50 -12.90 -4.78
C GLU A 46 2.16 -11.98 -5.82
N ILE A 47 3.14 -11.16 -5.41
CA ILE A 47 3.89 -10.28 -6.34
C ILE A 47 4.63 -11.11 -7.39
N GLU A 48 5.31 -12.18 -6.98
CA GLU A 48 6.00 -13.12 -7.88
C GLU A 48 5.04 -13.80 -8.86
N SER A 49 3.83 -14.15 -8.43
CA SER A 49 2.82 -14.73 -9.33
C SER A 49 2.43 -13.77 -10.47
N TYR A 50 2.35 -12.47 -10.20
CA TYR A 50 2.06 -11.45 -11.23
C TYR A 50 3.26 -11.23 -12.17
N MET A 51 4.48 -11.24 -11.65
CA MET A 51 5.68 -11.14 -12.49
C MET A 51 5.83 -12.38 -13.39
N ASN A 52 5.60 -13.57 -12.84
CA ASN A 52 5.68 -14.85 -13.56
C ASN A 52 4.53 -15.06 -14.55
N ALA A 53 3.36 -14.46 -14.31
CA ALA A 53 2.28 -14.42 -15.29
C ALA A 53 2.64 -13.53 -16.50
N SER A 54 3.40 -12.45 -16.30
CA SER A 54 3.85 -11.56 -17.39
C SER A 54 5.00 -12.13 -18.22
N SER A 55 5.84 -13.00 -17.64
CA SER A 55 6.94 -13.64 -18.37
C SER A 55 6.48 -14.77 -19.30
N LYS A 56 5.22 -15.23 -19.20
CA LYS A 56 4.63 -16.12 -20.23
C LYS A 56 4.13 -15.40 -21.47
N SER A 57 4.06 -14.06 -21.47
CA SER A 57 3.59 -13.26 -22.61
C SER A 57 4.68 -12.58 -23.43
N VAL A 58 5.92 -12.56 -22.93
CA VAL A 58 7.07 -12.07 -23.71
C VAL A 58 7.80 -13.29 -24.25
N PRO A 59 7.87 -13.49 -25.58
CA PRO A 59 8.61 -14.62 -26.16
C PRO A 59 10.06 -14.64 -25.68
N ASP A 60 10.58 -15.83 -25.39
CA ASP A 60 11.97 -16.02 -24.96
C ASP A 60 12.93 -15.38 -25.97
N GLY A 61 13.82 -14.51 -25.48
CA GLY A 61 14.83 -13.82 -26.29
C GLY A 61 14.49 -12.40 -26.73
N ILE A 62 13.32 -11.86 -26.37
CA ILE A 62 12.93 -10.47 -26.68
C ILE A 62 12.74 -9.67 -25.39
N SER A 63 13.26 -8.44 -25.35
CA SER A 63 13.05 -7.51 -24.24
C SER A 63 11.58 -7.07 -24.20
N ALA A 64 11.01 -6.94 -23.00
CA ALA A 64 9.64 -6.44 -22.81
C ALA A 64 9.40 -5.06 -23.47
N VAL A 65 10.46 -4.24 -23.60
CA VAL A 65 10.39 -2.93 -24.26
C VAL A 65 10.19 -3.06 -25.77
N ASP A 66 10.86 -4.01 -26.42
CA ASP A 66 10.79 -4.21 -27.87
C ASP A 66 9.46 -4.86 -28.27
N TYR A 67 8.95 -5.77 -27.44
CA TYR A 67 7.61 -6.36 -27.63
C TYR A 67 6.49 -5.30 -27.59
N VAL A 68 6.57 -4.36 -26.65
CA VAL A 68 5.59 -3.25 -26.55
C VAL A 68 5.68 -2.29 -27.73
N ARG A 69 6.87 -2.11 -28.32
CA ARG A 69 7.04 -1.31 -29.55
C ARG A 69 6.37 -1.99 -30.74
N GLN A 70 6.59 -3.29 -30.91
CA GLN A 70 6.01 -4.06 -32.01
C GLN A 70 4.47 -4.03 -32.00
N LEU A 71 3.85 -4.18 -30.82
CA LEU A 71 2.38 -4.08 -30.66
C LEU A 71 1.78 -2.70 -30.96
N ARG A 72 2.59 -1.65 -31.05
CA ARG A 72 2.13 -0.28 -31.38
C ARG A 72 2.30 0.06 -32.85
N GLU A 73 3.07 -0.74 -33.58
CA GLU A 73 3.35 -0.53 -35.01
C GLU A 73 2.43 -1.35 -35.92
N ASP A 74 1.66 -2.29 -35.36
CA ASP A 74 0.50 -2.96 -35.98
C ASP A 74 -0.81 -2.19 -35.74
#